data_AF-A0AAV0ASG9-F1
#
_entry.id   AF-A0AAV0ASG9-F1
#
_cell.length_a   1.000
_cell.length_b   1.000
_cell.length_c   1.000
_cell.angle_alpha   90.00
_cell.angle_beta   90.00
_cell.angle_gamma   90.00
#
_symmetry.space_group_name_H-M   'P 1'
#
loop_
_entity.id
_entity.type
_entity.pdbx_description
1 polymer ?
#
loop_
_entity_poly.entity_id
_entity_poly.type
_entity_poly.pdbx_seq_one_letter_code
_entity_poly.pdbx_strand_id
1 'polypeptide(L)' 'MNSRNPNIDRYALMRDEVMGTFKFTPRSFRNTFIILGLVPLSLYYLAEFDINRWDLAGKKKGESLLKYPKKEDLAQKSE' A
#
# COMPACT_ATOMS: atom_id res chain seq x y z
N MET A 1 -19.27 5.92 -44.45
CA MET A 1 -18.29 7.02 -44.41
C MET A 1 -17.66 7.01 -43.02
N ASN A 2 -16.56 6.29 -42.82
CA ASN A 2 -15.86 6.25 -41.52
C ASN A 2 -15.12 7.57 -41.34
N SER A 3 -15.72 8.53 -40.64
CA SER A 3 -15.07 9.77 -40.26
C SER A 3 -14.05 9.48 -39.16
N ARG A 4 -12.86 8.97 -39.52
CA ARG A 4 -11.72 8.94 -38.59
C ARG A 4 -11.37 10.37 -38.21
N ASN A 5 -11.36 10.64 -36.92
CA ASN A 5 -10.94 11.93 -36.40
C ASN A 5 -9.40 11.90 -36.25
N PRO A 6 -8.66 12.65 -37.07
CA PRO A 6 -7.20 12.61 -37.05
C PRO A 6 -6.60 13.02 -35.70
N ASN A 7 -7.33 13.79 -34.88
CA ASN A 7 -6.86 14.21 -33.56
C ASN A 7 -6.91 13.07 -32.55
N ILE A 8 -7.91 12.19 -32.67
CA ILE A 8 -8.03 11.01 -31.80
C ILE A 8 -6.92 10.01 -32.13
N ASP A 9 -6.68 9.78 -33.42
CA ASP A 9 -5.62 8.87 -33.88
C ASP A 9 -4.24 9.36 -33.45
N ARG A 10 -3.97 10.68 -33.52
CA ARG A 10 -2.72 11.27 -33.02
C ARG A 10 -2.54 11.11 -31.51
N TYR A 11 -3.59 11.34 -30.73
CA TYR A 11 -3.52 11.16 -29.28
C TYR A 11 -3.27 9.69 -28.92
N ALA A 12 -3.93 8.75 -29.61
CA ALA A 12 -3.72 7.32 -29.43
C ALA A 12 -2.26 6.94 -29.70
N LEU A 13 -1.69 7.40 -30.83
CA LEU A 13 -0.27 7.19 -31.15
C LEU A 13 0.66 7.77 -30.09
N MET A 14 0.42 9.01 -29.65
CA MET A 14 1.23 9.63 -28.59
C MET A 14 1.22 8.80 -27.29
N ARG A 15 0.06 8.29 -26.89
CA ARG A 15 -0.11 7.46 -25.69
C ARG A 15 0.66 6.13 -25.81
N ASP A 16 0.58 5.50 -26.97
CA ASP A 16 1.19 4.20 -27.21
C ASP A 16 2.73 4.31 -27.29
N GLU A 17 3.25 5.44 -27.77
CA GLU A 17 4.68 5.74 -27.87
C GLU A 17 5.30 6.40 -26.63
N VAL A 18 4.53 6.60 -25.54
CA VAL A 18 4.99 7.29 -24.31
C VAL A 18 6.29 6.70 -23.77
N MET A 19 6.45 5.38 -23.80
CA MET A 19 7.65 4.72 -23.24
C MET A 19 8.90 4.93 -24.09
N GLY A 20 8.75 5.18 -25.40
CA GLY A 20 9.88 5.51 -26.28
C GLY A 20 10.43 6.91 -26.05
N THR A 21 9.60 7.81 -25.50
CA THR A 21 9.98 9.22 -25.24
C THR A 21 10.14 9.54 -23.75
N PHE A 22 10.01 8.54 -22.88
CA PHE A 22 10.08 8.71 -21.44
C PHE A 22 11.46 9.21 -20.97
N LYS A 23 11.45 10.15 -20.02
CA LYS A 23 12.67 10.67 -19.37
C LYS A 23 12.47 10.78 -17.87
N PHE A 24 13.47 10.35 -17.11
CA PHE A 24 13.52 10.57 -15.66
C PHE A 24 13.78 12.05 -15.34
N THR A 25 12.70 12.81 -15.26
CA THR A 25 12.71 14.15 -14.69
C THR A 25 12.62 14.07 -13.16
N PRO A 26 13.06 15.09 -12.41
CA PRO A 26 12.94 15.09 -10.96
C PRO A 26 11.51 14.84 -10.45
N ARG A 27 10.50 15.34 -11.19
CA ARG A 27 9.08 15.09 -10.89
C ARG A 27 8.69 13.62 -11.13
N SER A 28 9.03 13.06 -12.29
CA SER A 28 8.67 11.67 -12.61
C SER A 28 9.39 10.70 -11.70
N PHE A 29 10.67 10.93 -11.41
CA PHE A 29 11.45 10.11 -10.48
C PHE A 29 10.81 10.08 -9.09
N ARG A 30 10.42 11.23 -8.54
CA ARG A 30 9.74 11.31 -7.24
C ARG A 30 8.45 10.50 -7.24
N ASN A 31 7.64 10.62 -8.29
CA ASN A 31 6.39 9.86 -8.39
C ASN A 31 6.65 8.35 -8.47
N THR A 32 7.59 7.92 -9.32
CA THR A 32 7.97 6.51 -9.44
C THR A 32 8.48 5.97 -8.11
N PHE A 33 9.36 6.70 -7.44
CA PHE A 33 9.91 6.31 -6.14
C PHE A 33 8.84 6.18 -5.06
N ILE A 34 7.89 7.11 -5.00
CA ILE A 34 6.80 7.04 -4.02
C ILE A 34 5.90 5.83 -4.32
N ILE A 35 5.44 5.69 -5.56
CA ILE A 35 4.44 4.69 -5.93
C ILE A 35 5.01 3.27 -5.90
N LEU A 36 6.20 3.07 -6.47
CA LEU A 36 6.80 1.74 -6.60
C LEU A 36 7.77 1.38 -5.45
N GLY A 37 8.27 2.36 -4.72
CA GLY A 37 9.16 2.13 -3.57
C GLY A 37 8.44 2.33 -2.26
N LEU A 38 8.08 3.57 -1.95
CA LEU A 38 7.61 3.96 -0.63
C LEU A 38 6.30 3.28 -0.23
N VAL A 39 5.32 3.22 -1.11
CA VAL A 39 4.00 2.61 -0.83
C VAL A 39 4.10 1.09 -0.56
N PRO A 40 4.71 0.25 -1.41
CA PRO A 40 4.78 -1.18 -1.11
C PRO A 40 5.67 -1.49 0.09
N LEU A 41 6.77 -0.74 0.28
CA LEU A 41 7.63 -0.93 1.45
C LEU A 41 6.92 -0.56 2.76
N SER A 42 6.18 0.54 2.79
CA SER A 42 5.43 0.95 3.98
C SER A 42 4.31 -0.04 4.31
N LEU A 43 3.58 -0.51 3.30
CA LEU A 43 2.55 -1.53 3.48
C LEU A 43 3.14 -2.85 4.00
N TYR A 44 4.24 -3.30 3.43
CA TYR A 44 4.92 -4.52 3.90
C TYR A 44 5.39 -4.37 5.35
N TYR A 45 6.01 -3.24 5.68
CA TYR A 45 6.47 -2.97 7.04
C TYR A 45 5.33 -2.99 8.07
N LEU A 46 4.20 -2.35 7.74
CA LEU A 46 3.01 -2.37 8.60
C LEU A 46 2.44 -3.79 8.75
N ALA A 47 2.37 -4.54 7.65
CA ALA A 47 1.88 -5.92 7.68
C ALA A 47 2.75 -6.81 8.58
N GLU A 48 4.07 -6.72 8.45
CA GLU A 48 5.01 -7.51 9.27
C GLU A 48 4.90 -7.15 10.75
N PHE A 49 4.72 -5.86 11.06
CA PHE A 49 4.56 -5.40 12.43
C PHE A 49 3.28 -5.93 13.09
N ASP A 50 2.17 -6.03 12.35
CA ASP A 50 0.88 -6.44 12.90
C ASP A 50 0.60 -7.96 12.82
N ILE A 51 1.22 -8.70 11.90
CA ILE A 51 0.92 -10.12 11.60
C ILE A 51 0.92 -11.02 12.83
N ASN A 52 1.83 -10.79 13.78
CA ASN A 52 1.99 -11.62 14.97
C ASN A 52 1.62 -10.90 16.27
N ARG A 53 1.09 -9.69 16.18
CA ARG A 53 0.83 -8.86 17.35
C ARG A 53 -0.50 -9.20 18.02
N TRP A 54 -1.51 -9.55 17.23
CA TRP A 54 -2.89 -9.67 17.68
C TRP A 54 -3.35 -11.13 17.68
N ASP A 55 -4.02 -11.54 18.75
CA ASP A 55 -4.72 -12.82 18.85
C ASP A 55 -6.14 -12.57 19.35
N LEU A 56 -7.09 -12.64 18.42
CA LEU A 56 -8.51 -12.32 18.66
C LEU A 56 -9.35 -13.58 18.91
N ALA A 57 -8.78 -14.77 18.73
CA ALA A 57 -9.54 -16.00 18.76
C ALA A 57 -10.03 -16.29 20.19
N GLY A 58 -11.35 -16.24 20.39
CA GLY A 58 -12.00 -16.59 21.66
C GLY A 58 -11.77 -15.62 22.82
N LYS A 59 -11.25 -14.41 22.58
CA LYS A 59 -11.04 -13.39 23.62
C LYS A 59 -12.37 -12.83 24.13
N LYS A 60 -12.47 -12.65 25.45
CA LYS A 60 -13.64 -12.05 26.12
C LYS A 60 -13.45 -10.55 26.36
N LYS A 61 -14.56 -9.86 26.67
CA LYS A 61 -14.54 -8.43 27.04
C LYS A 61 -13.62 -8.21 28.24
N GLY A 62 -12.66 -7.31 28.11
CA GLY A 62 -11.66 -7.01 29.15
C GLY A 62 -10.37 -7.81 29.06
N GLU A 63 -10.27 -8.79 28.15
CA GLU A 63 -9.02 -9.53 27.93
C GLU A 63 -8.11 -8.84 26.90
N SER A 64 -6.80 -8.92 27.12
CA SER A 64 -5.81 -8.40 26.17
C SER A 64 -5.87 -9.15 24.84
N LEU A 65 -5.96 -8.38 23.75
CA LEU A 65 -5.94 -8.85 22.36
C LEU A 65 -4.53 -9.10 21.83
N LEU A 66 -3.51 -8.78 22.62
CA LEU A 66 -2.12 -9.01 22.25
C LEU A 66 -1.80 -10.51 22.34
N LYS A 67 -1.09 -11.03 21.35
CA LYS A 67 -0.60 -12.42 21.35
C LYS A 67 0.31 -12.70 22.54
N TYR A 68 1.09 -11.69 22.95
CA TYR A 68 1.96 -11.72 24.14
C TYR A 68 1.52 -10.60 25.10
N PRO A 69 0.57 -10.86 26.01
CA PRO A 69 0.10 -9.85 26.96
C PRO A 69 1.17 -9.49 27.99
N LYS A 70 1.17 -8.24 28.47
CA LYS A 70 2.08 -7.82 29.54
C LYS A 70 1.59 -8.36 30.89
N LYS A 71 2.49 -8.50 31.87
CA LYS A 71 2.15 -8.98 33.22
C LYS A 71 1.07 -8.12 33.90
N GLU A 72 1.05 -6.84 33.60
CA GLU A 72 0.05 -5.87 34.08
C GLU A 72 -1.37 -6.22 33.61
N ASP A 73 -1.52 -6.65 32.35
CA ASP A 73 -2.81 -7.07 31.76
C ASP A 73 -3.34 -8.37 32.40
N LEU A 74 -2.43 -9.20 32.92
CA LEU A 74 -2.78 -10.47 33.59
C LEU A 74 -3.21 -10.24 35.04
N ALA A 75 -2.61 -9.25 35.72
CA ALA A 75 -2.93 -8.91 37.10
C ALA A 75 -4.34 -8.31 37.25
N GLN A 76 -4.82 -7.56 36.26
CA GLN A 76 -6.18 -7.00 36.23
C GLN A 76 -7.29 -8.06 36.12
N LYS A 77 -6.96 -9.30 35.74
CA LYS A 77 -7.93 -10.42 35.70
C LYS A 77 -8.04 -11.16 37.03
N SER A 78 -7.09 -10.98 37.94
CA SER A 78 -7.07 -11.66 39.26
C SER A 78 -7.73 -10.87 40.39
N GLU A 79 -8.20 -9.65 40.10
CA GLU A 79 -9.09 -8.85 40.97
C GLU A 79 -10.56 -9.07 40.58
#